data_AF-A0A8J4WXW2-F1
#
_entry.id   AF-A0A8J4WXW2-F1
#
_cell.length_a   1.000
_cell.length_b   1.000
_cell.length_c   1.000
_cell.angle_alpha   90.00
_cell.angle_beta   90.00
_cell.angle_gamma   90.00
#
_symmetry.space_group_name_H-M   'P 1'
#
loop_
_entity.id
_entity.type
_entity.pdbx_description
1 polymer ?
#
loop_
_entity_poly.entity_id
_entity_poly.type
_entity_poly.pdbx_seq_one_letter_code
_entity_poly.pdbx_strand_id
1 'polypeptide(L)' 'MGMPGHLGDERVTVQNLQVMQVREAEKIILVSGAVPGANGSYVIVRPAIKNPAAQITEHQEHRKADQAAAAKKPAITVR' A
#
# COMPACT_ATOMS: atom_id res chain seq x y z
N MET A 1 -18.64 32.30 -9.15
CA MET A 1 -18.20 32.23 -10.56
C MET A 1 -16.76 31.75 -10.57
N GLY A 2 -16.44 30.68 -11.30
CA GLY A 2 -15.04 30.33 -11.55
C GLY A 2 -14.47 31.27 -12.61
N MET A 3 -13.52 32.12 -12.23
CA MET A 3 -12.71 32.87 -13.20
C MET A 3 -11.70 31.90 -13.84
N PRO A 4 -11.43 32.03 -15.15
CA PRO A 4 -10.41 31.21 -15.80
C PRO A 4 -9.04 31.47 -15.16
N GLY A 5 -8.29 30.39 -14.94
CA GLY A 5 -6.96 30.41 -14.35
C GLY A 5 -6.24 29.07 -14.56
N HIS A 6 -4.97 28.99 -14.16
CA HIS A 6 -4.22 27.75 -14.18
C HIS A 6 -4.79 26.77 -13.15
N LEU A 7 -5.00 25.50 -13.56
CA LEU A 7 -5.52 24.43 -12.71
C LEU A 7 -4.52 23.27 -12.71
N GLY A 8 -4.20 22.75 -11.53
CA GLY A 8 -3.24 21.68 -11.35
C GLY A 8 -1.86 22.20 -10.94
N ASP A 9 -0.82 21.37 -11.11
CA ASP A 9 0.55 21.63 -10.63
C ASP A 9 0.65 21.98 -9.13
N GLU A 10 -0.30 21.49 -8.35
CA GLU A 10 -0.37 21.71 -6.91
C GLU A 10 -0.07 20.42 -6.15
N ARG A 11 0.54 20.57 -4.96
CA ARG A 11 0.80 19.42 -4.07
C ARG A 11 -0.49 19.00 -3.37
N VAL A 12 -1.10 17.94 -3.87
CA VAL A 12 -2.29 17.32 -3.26
C VAL A 12 -1.90 16.08 -2.45
N THR A 13 -2.59 15.82 -1.33
CA THR A 13 -2.44 14.60 -0.53
C THR A 13 -3.76 13.85 -0.45
N VAL A 14 -3.76 12.59 -0.90
CA VAL A 14 -4.86 11.65 -0.65
C VAL A 14 -4.56 10.90 0.65
N GLN A 15 -5.52 10.87 1.56
CA GLN A 15 -5.36 10.23 2.89
C GLN A 15 -6.20 8.97 2.98
N ASN A 16 -5.86 8.08 3.92
CA ASN A 16 -6.55 6.82 4.17
C ASN A 16 -6.51 5.84 2.97
N LEU A 17 -5.41 5.86 2.20
CA LEU A 17 -5.13 4.83 1.22
C LEU A 17 -4.65 3.55 1.93
N GLN A 18 -5.14 2.39 1.48
CA GLN A 18 -4.81 1.11 2.09
C GLN A 18 -3.64 0.44 1.37
N VAL A 19 -2.64 -0.04 2.12
CA VAL A 19 -1.54 -0.84 1.57
C VAL A 19 -1.95 -2.31 1.55
N MET A 20 -2.07 -2.87 0.35
CA MET A 20 -2.53 -4.24 0.14
C MET A 20 -1.40 -5.24 0.31
N GLN A 21 -0.26 -5.00 -0.36
CA GLN A 21 0.88 -5.90 -0.36
C GLN A 21 2.18 -5.12 -0.51
N VAL A 22 3.24 -5.60 0.14
CA VAL A 22 4.61 -5.12 -0.07
C VAL A 22 5.41 -6.27 -0.65
N ARG A 23 5.91 -6.10 -1.88
CA ARG A 23 6.76 -7.08 -2.56
C ARG A 23 8.20 -6.60 -2.49
N GLU A 24 8.92 -7.09 -1.49
CA GLU A 24 10.31 -6.65 -1.25
C GLU A 24 11.28 -7.07 -2.36
N ALA A 25 11.07 -8.24 -2.96
CA ALA A 25 11.90 -8.74 -4.06
C ALA A 25 11.88 -7.82 -5.29
N GLU A 26 10.71 -7.26 -5.61
CA GLU A 26 10.50 -6.36 -6.74
C GLU A 26 10.62 -4.88 -6.34
N LYS A 27 10.73 -4.57 -5.04
CA LYS A 27 10.68 -3.23 -4.45
C LYS A 27 9.40 -2.46 -4.81
N ILE A 28 8.26 -3.15 -4.82
CA ILE A 28 6.95 -2.60 -5.18
C ILE A 28 6.03 -2.59 -3.96
N ILE A 29 5.26 -1.51 -3.82
CA ILE A 29 4.18 -1.38 -2.83
C ILE A 29 2.86 -1.29 -3.60
N LEU A 30 1.95 -2.23 -3.32
CA LEU A 30 0.61 -2.21 -3.89
C LEU A 30 -0.32 -1.40 -2.98
N VAL A 31 -0.81 -0.28 -3.50
CA VAL A 31 -1.73 0.62 -2.80
C VAL A 31 -3.10 0.55 -3.46
N SER A 32 -4.15 0.47 -2.64
CA SER A 32 -5.54 0.55 -3.10
C SER A 32 -5.97 2.00 -3.22
N GLY A 33 -6.40 2.41 -4.42
CA GLY A 33 -6.92 3.74 -4.71
C GLY A 33 -6.10 4.50 -5.75
N ALA A 34 -6.39 5.80 -5.89
CA ALA A 34 -5.74 6.67 -6.86
C ALA A 34 -4.62 7.49 -6.20
N VAL A 35 -3.49 7.57 -6.89
CA VAL A 35 -2.35 8.43 -6.53
C VAL A 35 -2.38 9.69 -7.40
N PRO A 36 -2.24 10.89 -6.83
CA PRO A 36 -2.25 12.12 -7.62
C PRO A 36 -0.99 12.21 -8.50
N GLY A 37 -1.17 12.64 -9.75
CA GLY A 37 -0.11 12.78 -10.73
C GLY A 37 -0.09 11.66 -11.78
N ALA A 38 0.86 11.75 -12.71
CA ALA A 38 1.05 10.77 -13.76
C ALA A 38 1.95 9.60 -13.31
N ASN A 39 1.91 8.49 -14.05
CA ASN A 39 2.81 7.36 -13.81
C ASN A 39 4.28 7.80 -13.88
N GLY A 40 5.10 7.37 -12.91
CA GLY A 40 6.51 7.75 -12.81
C GLY A 40 6.77 9.08 -12.08
N SER A 41 5.73 9.75 -11.59
CA SER A 41 5.88 10.95 -10.75
C SER A 41 6.50 10.61 -9.38
N TYR A 42 7.21 11.57 -8.81
CA TYR A 42 7.72 11.43 -7.44
C TYR A 42 6.59 11.60 -6.41
N VAL A 43 6.53 10.68 -5.46
CA VAL A 43 5.50 10.68 -4.41
C VAL A 43 6.14 10.50 -3.03
N ILE A 44 5.51 11.07 -2.02
CA ILE A 44 5.93 10.95 -0.62
C ILE A 44 4.89 10.12 0.12
N VAL A 45 5.29 8.96 0.64
CA VAL A 45 4.44 8.07 1.43
C VAL A 45 4.64 8.36 2.91
N ARG A 46 3.56 8.58 3.65
CA ARG A 46 3.57 8.85 5.10
C ARG A 46 2.35 8.24 5.79
N PRO A 47 2.43 7.93 7.10
CA PRO A 47 1.27 7.48 7.89
C PRO A 47 0.10 8.47 7.83
N ALA A 48 -1.12 7.95 7.80
CA ALA A 48 -2.33 8.77 7.76
C ALA A 48 -2.66 9.39 9.12
N ILE A 49 -3.03 10.67 9.15
CA ILE A 49 -3.34 11.40 10.39
C ILE A 49 -4.77 11.11 10.86
N LYS A 50 -5.71 10.98 9.92
CA LYS A 50 -7.15 10.90 10.21
C LYS A 50 -7.63 9.54 10.73
N ASN A 51 -6.82 8.49 10.60
CA ASN A 51 -7.14 7.17 11.13
C ASN A 51 -5.88 6.50 11.71
N PRO A 52 -5.48 6.85 12.94
CA PRO A 52 -4.29 6.27 13.57
C PRO A 52 -4.51 4.83 14.04
N ALA A 53 -5.76 4.43 14.34
CA ALA A 53 -6.07 3.15 14.97
C ALA A 53 -6.17 1.97 13.98
N ALA A 54 -6.61 2.19 12.74
CA ALA A 54 -6.75 1.12 11.74
C ALA A 54 -5.40 0.60 11.19
N GLN A 55 -4.32 1.38 11.36
CA GLN A 55 -3.00 1.06 10.79
C GLN A 55 -2.34 -0.17 11.43
N ILE A 56 -2.80 -0.64 12.59
CA ILE A 56 -2.09 -1.66 13.38
C ILE A 56 -2.67 -3.06 13.15
N THR A 57 -3.96 -3.15 12.83
CA THR A 57 -4.71 -4.42 12.77
C THR A 57 -4.65 -5.05 11.38
N GLU A 58 -4.81 -4.26 10.32
CA GLU A 58 -4.93 -4.78 8.94
C GLU A 58 -3.60 -5.32 8.38
N HIS A 59 -2.46 -4.72 8.75
CA HIS A 59 -1.13 -5.20 8.35
C HIS A 59 -0.72 -6.53 9.01
N GLN A 60 -1.41 -6.96 10.07
CA GLN A 60 -1.18 -8.26 10.71
C GLN A 60 -1.90 -9.39 9.96
N GLU A 61 -3.03 -9.11 9.32
CA GLU A 61 -3.86 -10.13 8.67
C GLU A 61 -3.32 -10.54 7.29
N HIS A 62 -2.82 -9.59 6.49
CA HIS A 62 -2.14 -9.93 5.24
C HIS A 62 -0.80 -10.65 5.45
N ARG A 63 -0.07 -10.33 6.54
CA ARG A 63 1.10 -11.13 6.95
C ARG A 63 0.74 -12.59 7.26
N LYS A 64 -0.43 -12.83 7.88
CA LYS A 64 -0.90 -14.19 8.18
C LYS A 64 -1.37 -14.95 6.94
N ALA A 65 -1.93 -14.26 5.95
CA ALA A 65 -2.35 -14.88 4.68
C ALA A 65 -1.14 -15.31 3.82
N ASP A 66 -0.11 -14.47 3.72
CA ASP A 66 1.12 -14.79 2.97
C ASP A 66 1.96 -15.89 3.67
N GLN A 67 1.94 -15.97 5.01
CA GLN A 67 2.71 -16.97 5.77
C GLN A 67 2.05 -18.36 5.84
N ALA A 68 0.73 -18.49 5.63
CA ALA A 68 0.03 -19.79 5.69
C ALA A 68 0.18 -20.63 4.41
N ALA A 69 0.55 -20.03 3.27
CA ALA A 69 0.71 -20.73 2.00
C ALA A 69 2.06 -21.46 1.85
N ALA A 70 3.07 -21.14 2.65
CA ALA A 70 4.42 -21.71 2.54
C ALA A 70 4.64 -23.01 3.36
N ALA A 71 3.68 -23.48 4.17
CA ALA A 71 3.92 -24.54 5.16
C ALA A 71 3.18 -25.87 4.92
N LYS A 72 2.74 -26.21 3.69
CA LYS A 72 2.05 -27.48 3.41
C LYS A 72 2.80 -28.41 2.44
N LYS A 73 3.48 -29.39 3.06
CA LYS A 73 3.82 -30.79 2.66
C LYS A 73 5.14 -31.07 1.90
N PRO A 74 5.71 -32.30 2.03
CA PRO A 74 5.60 -33.30 3.11
C PRO A 74 6.96 -33.92 3.52
N ALA A 75 6.88 -34.75 4.56
CA ALA A 75 7.92 -35.62 5.10
C ALA A 75 8.71 -36.43 4.05
N ILE A 76 10.02 -36.52 4.23
CA ILE A 76 10.84 -37.67 3.82
C ILE A 76 11.59 -38.14 5.05
N THR A 77 11.04 -39.18 5.68
CA THR A 77 11.74 -40.06 6.61
C THR A 77 12.31 -41.20 5.79
N VAL A 78 13.63 -41.31 5.68
CA VAL A 78 14.29 -42.58 5.35
C VAL A 78 15.55 -42.68 6.20
N ARG A 79 15.49 -43.66 7.11
CA ARG A 79 16.50 -44.29 7.99
C ARG A 79 17.84 -43.60 8.21
#